data_AF-A0A239ACU4-F1
#
_entry.id   AF-A0A239ACU4-F1
#
_cell.length_a   1.000
_cell.length_b   1.000
_cell.length_c   1.000
_cell.angle_alpha   90.00
_cell.angle_beta   90.00
_cell.angle_gamma   90.00
#
_symmetry.space_group_name_H-M   'P 1'
#
loop_
_entity.id
_entity.type
_entity.pdbx_description
1 polymer ?
#
loop_
_entity_poly.entity_id
_entity_poly.type
_entity_poly.pdbx_seq_one_letter_code
_entity_poly.pdbx_strand_id
1 'polypeptide(L)'
;MASRNQQWSTRSWLWLFIFALMAAALLYYILGNSSAPDSQEQGSDRAAIKDCWQRHANSPLSPTELKYVAEACEFMENEFILKYRQDP
;
A
#
# COMPACT_ATOMS: atom_id res chain seq x y z
N MET A 1 -35.31 23.11 43.82
CA MET A 1 -34.24 22.14 44.15
C MET A 1 -33.79 21.48 42.84
N ALA A 2 -32.85 22.10 42.12
CA ALA A 2 -32.34 21.55 40.86
C ALA A 2 -31.17 20.60 41.18
N SER A 3 -31.31 19.37 40.73
CA SER A 3 -30.50 18.21 41.09
C SER A 3 -29.05 18.35 40.62
N ARG A 4 -28.11 18.29 41.58
CA ARG A 4 -26.66 18.17 41.36
C ARG A 4 -26.25 16.94 40.52
N ASN A 5 -27.17 15.99 40.27
CA ASN A 5 -26.88 14.77 39.49
C ASN A 5 -26.80 15.00 37.98
N GLN A 6 -27.29 16.13 37.45
CA GLN A 6 -27.29 16.37 36.01
C GLN A 6 -25.94 16.89 35.47
N GLN A 7 -25.07 17.40 36.35
CA GLN A 7 -23.77 17.96 35.98
C GLN A 7 -22.65 16.91 35.90
N TRP A 8 -22.83 15.75 36.55
CA TRP A 8 -21.88 14.63 36.50
C TRP A 8 -22.09 13.75 35.26
N SER A 9 -23.34 13.59 34.78
CA SER A 9 -23.62 12.75 33.61
C SER A 9 -23.07 13.35 32.32
N THR A 10 -23.11 14.68 32.17
CA THR A 10 -22.63 15.37 30.96
C THR A 10 -21.11 15.32 30.82
N ARG A 11 -20.35 15.46 31.92
CA ARG A 11 -18.88 15.28 31.89
C ARG A 11 -18.51 13.84 31.56
N SER A 12 -19.13 12.85 32.19
CA SER A 12 -18.85 11.44 31.90
C SER A 12 -19.25 11.05 30.47
N TRP A 13 -20.35 11.59 29.95
CA TRP A 13 -20.79 11.35 28.58
C TRP A 13 -19.85 11.98 27.55
N LEU A 14 -19.31 13.18 27.83
CA LEU A 14 -18.25 13.78 27.02
C LEU A 14 -16.99 12.91 26.96
N TRP A 15 -16.54 12.37 28.10
CA TRP A 15 -15.38 11.49 28.13
C TRP A 15 -15.60 10.18 27.37
N LEU A 16 -16.78 9.57 27.48
CA LEU A 16 -17.14 8.38 26.69
C LEU A 16 -17.14 8.68 25.19
N PHE A 17 -17.64 9.85 24.79
CA PHE A 17 -17.66 10.25 23.38
C PHE A 17 -16.23 10.48 22.85
N ILE A 18 -15.37 11.14 23.62
CA ILE A 18 -13.95 11.32 23.27
C ILE A 18 -13.25 9.97 23.13
N PHE A 19 -13.49 9.04 24.05
CA PHE A 19 -12.87 7.71 24.02
C PHE A 19 -13.35 6.89 22.81
N ALA A 20 -14.64 6.96 22.49
CA ALA A 20 -15.20 6.31 21.31
C ALA A 20 -14.62 6.88 20.01
N LEU A 21 -14.46 8.21 19.93
CA LEU A 21 -13.90 8.89 18.76
C LEU A 21 -12.41 8.54 18.58
N MET A 22 -11.64 8.52 19.68
CA MET A 22 -10.25 8.06 19.70
C MET A 22 -10.13 6.60 19.24
N ALA A 23 -10.96 5.70 19.75
CA ALA A 23 -10.96 4.30 19.36
C ALA A 23 -11.31 4.11 17.87
N ALA A 24 -12.29 4.86 17.36
CA ALA A 24 -12.67 4.84 15.96
C ALA A 24 -11.53 5.37 15.06
N ALA A 25 -10.84 6.44 15.45
CA ALA A 25 -9.69 6.96 14.73
C ALA A 25 -8.52 5.97 14.73
N LEU A 26 -8.28 5.28 15.85
CA LEU A 26 -7.23 4.27 15.96
C LEU A 26 -7.54 3.05 15.07
N LEU A 27 -8.79 2.58 15.07
CA LEU A 27 -9.24 1.52 14.19
C LEU A 27 -9.14 1.91 12.71
N TYR A 28 -9.52 3.15 12.37
CA TYR A 28 -9.36 3.69 11.02
C TYR A 28 -7.88 3.73 10.60
N TYR A 29 -6.97 4.13 11.48
CA TYR A 29 -5.54 4.14 11.20
C TYR A 29 -4.97 2.73 10.97
N ILE A 30 -5.38 1.76 11.80
CA ILE A 30 -4.92 0.36 11.67
C ILE A 30 -5.47 -0.29 10.39
N LEU A 31 -6.73 -0.02 10.04
CA LEU A 31 -7.41 -0.64 8.90
C LEU A 31 -7.21 0.12 7.58
N GLY A 32 -6.88 1.42 7.63
CA GLY A 32 -6.73 2.29 6.47
C GLY A 32 -5.33 2.32 5.87
N ASN A 33 -4.30 1.93 6.63
CA ASN A 33 -2.90 1.95 6.21
C ASN A 33 -2.38 0.59 5.71
N SER A 34 -3.24 -0.26 5.15
CA SER A 34 -2.86 -1.56 4.56
C SER A 34 -1.94 -1.42 3.33
N SER A 35 -1.72 -0.20 2.83
CA SER A 35 -0.65 0.11 1.89
C SER A 35 0.68 0.11 2.65
N ALA A 36 1.30 -1.07 2.76
CA ALA A 36 2.69 -1.16 3.19
C ALA A 36 3.50 -0.14 2.38
N PRO A 37 4.27 0.76 3.03
CA PRO A 37 5.13 1.69 2.29
C PRO A 37 6.03 0.85 1.38
N ASP A 38 6.00 1.13 0.07
CA ASP A 38 6.88 0.48 -0.90
C ASP A 38 8.30 0.54 -0.33
N SER A 39 8.85 -0.63 -0.02
CA SER A 39 10.21 -0.70 0.47
C SER A 39 11.14 -0.15 -0.63
N GLN A 40 12.28 0.43 -0.24
CA GLN A 40 13.26 0.89 -1.23
C GLN A 40 13.66 -0.21 -2.22
N GLU A 41 13.69 -1.45 -1.75
CA GLU A 41 13.93 -2.65 -2.54
C GLU A 41 12.80 -2.89 -3.56
N GLN A 42 11.54 -2.84 -3.13
CA GLN A 42 10.38 -2.94 -4.02
C GLN A 42 10.38 -1.84 -5.09
N GLY A 43 10.69 -0.60 -4.71
CA GLY A 43 10.82 0.50 -5.66
C GLY A 43 11.94 0.28 -6.69
N SER A 44 13.07 -0.28 -6.27
CA SER A 44 14.19 -0.64 -7.15
C SER A 44 13.83 -1.76 -8.12
N ASP A 45 13.22 -2.83 -7.62
CA ASP A 45 12.79 -3.99 -8.43
C ASP A 45 11.77 -3.55 -9.49
N ARG A 46 10.81 -2.70 -9.09
CA ARG A 46 9.82 -2.09 -9.99
C ARG A 46 10.48 -1.24 -11.08
N ALA A 47 11.47 -0.44 -10.71
CA ALA A 47 12.20 0.41 -11.66
C ALA A 47 12.99 -0.42 -12.67
N ALA A 48 13.59 -1.54 -12.25
CA ALA A 48 14.32 -2.45 -13.13
C ALA A 48 13.41 -3.12 -14.16
N ILE A 49 12.22 -3.57 -13.75
CA ILE A 49 11.19 -4.12 -14.65
C ILE A 49 10.76 -3.08 -15.69
N LYS A 50 10.49 -1.85 -15.24
CA LYS A 50 10.13 -0.75 -16.13
C LYS A 50 11.22 -0.45 -17.15
N ASP A 51 12.48 -0.44 -16.72
CA ASP A 51 13.63 -0.24 -17.61
C ASP A 51 13.77 -1.40 -18.61
N CYS A 52 13.50 -2.65 -18.20
CA CYS A 52 13.49 -3.83 -19.08
C CYS A 52 12.54 -3.63 -20.26
N TRP A 53 11.29 -3.29 -19.97
CA TRP A 53 10.28 -3.05 -21.01
C TRP A 53 10.59 -1.82 -21.86
N GLN A 54 11.12 -0.76 -21.26
CA GLN A 54 11.55 0.42 -22.00
C GLN A 54 12.65 0.08 -23.01
N ARG A 55 13.63 -0.74 -22.61
CA ARG A 55 14.70 -1.21 -23.51
C ARG A 55 14.15 -2.14 -24.59
N HIS A 56 13.27 -3.08 -24.22
CA HIS A 56 12.61 -3.96 -25.18
C HIS A 56 11.89 -3.17 -26.28
N ALA A 57 11.10 -2.15 -25.90
CA ALA A 57 10.34 -1.32 -26.84
C ALA A 57 11.21 -0.49 -27.80
N ASN A 58 12.41 -0.09 -27.36
CA ASN A 58 13.33 0.73 -28.15
C ASN A 58 14.46 -0.06 -28.81
N SER A 59 14.46 -1.39 -28.68
CA SER A 59 15.56 -2.22 -29.13
C SER A 59 15.53 -2.45 -30.64
N PRO A 60 16.67 -2.35 -31.35
CA PRO A 60 16.76 -2.65 -32.78
C PRO A 60 16.85 -4.16 -33.08
N LEU A 61 16.60 -5.02 -32.09
CA LEU A 61 16.70 -6.47 -32.19
C LEU A 61 15.67 -7.05 -33.17
N SER A 62 15.99 -8.23 -33.71
CA SER A 62 15.03 -8.97 -34.53
C SER A 62 13.82 -9.43 -33.70
N PRO A 63 12.66 -9.70 -34.32
CA PRO A 63 11.47 -10.16 -33.59
C PRO A 63 11.71 -11.43 -32.76
N THR A 64 12.62 -12.29 -33.20
CA THR A 64 12.99 -13.51 -32.47
C THR A 64 13.79 -13.18 -31.21
N GLU A 65 14.76 -12.27 -31.29
CA GLU A 65 15.55 -11.82 -30.14
C GLU A 65 14.70 -11.04 -29.13
N LEU A 66 13.75 -10.22 -29.61
CA LEU A 66 12.80 -9.50 -28.77
C LEU A 66 11.95 -10.45 -27.91
N LYS A 67 11.53 -11.60 -28.44
CA LYS A 67 10.78 -12.60 -27.67
C LYS A 67 11.57 -13.10 -26.45
N TYR A 68 12.85 -13.39 -26.63
CA TYR A 68 13.69 -13.83 -25.50
C TYR A 68 13.89 -12.74 -24.45
N VAL A 69 13.97 -11.48 -24.87
CA VAL A 69 14.02 -10.34 -23.94
C VAL A 69 12.68 -10.17 -23.22
N ALA A 70 11.56 -10.32 -23.92
CA ALA A 70 10.23 -10.28 -23.32
C ALA A 70 10.06 -11.38 -22.27
N GLU A 71 10.46 -12.62 -22.56
CA GLU A 71 10.44 -13.73 -21.59
C GLU A 71 11.24 -13.41 -20.33
N ALA A 72 12.39 -12.72 -20.47
CA ALA A 72 13.17 -12.27 -19.32
C ALA A 72 12.48 -11.16 -18.51
N CYS A 73 11.84 -10.18 -19.18
CA CYS A 73 11.08 -9.14 -18.48
C CYS A 73 9.87 -9.74 -17.75
N GLU A 74 9.12 -10.64 -18.38
CA GLU A 74 7.99 -11.36 -17.78
C GLU A 74 8.43 -12.21 -16.58
N PHE A 75 9.60 -12.84 -16.65
CA PHE A 75 10.16 -13.56 -15.51
C PHE A 75 10.42 -12.63 -14.31
N MET A 76 10.97 -11.43 -14.55
CA MET A 76 11.18 -10.44 -13.49
C MET A 76 9.86 -9.96 -12.88
N GLU A 77 8.81 -9.78 -13.68
CA GLU A 77 7.47 -9.43 -13.19
C GLU A 77 6.89 -10.53 -12.31
N ASN A 78 7.02 -11.79 -12.73
CA ASN A 78 6.54 -12.92 -11.94
C ASN A 78 7.28 -13.01 -10.59
N GLU A 79 8.60 -12.83 -10.58
CA GLU A 79 9.37 -12.78 -9.33
C GLU A 79 8.91 -11.62 -8.42
N PHE A 80 8.61 -10.45 -8.99
CA PHE A 80 8.06 -9.32 -8.24
C PHE A 80 6.71 -9.65 -7.60
N ILE A 81 5.79 -10.26 -8.36
CA ILE A 81 4.47 -10.67 -7.87
C ILE A 81 4.62 -11.75 -6.78
N LEU A 82 5.53 -12.71 -6.95
CA LEU A 82 5.80 -13.74 -5.94
C LEU A 82 6.34 -13.14 -4.65
N LYS A 83 7.24 -12.16 -4.75
CA LYS A 83 7.93 -11.50 -3.62
C LYS A 83 7.03 -10.51 -2.87
N TYR A 84 6.29 -9.67 -3.60
CA TYR A 84 5.54 -8.55 -3.02
C TYR A 84 4.03 -8.72 -3.04
N ARG A 85 3.50 -9.73 -3.75
CA ARG A 85 2.06 -9.99 -3.93
C ARG A 85 1.32 -8.79 -4.54
N GLN A 86 2.01 -8.03 -5.38
CA GLN A 86 1.52 -6.85 -6.07
C GLN A 86 2.03 -6.83 -7.50
N ASP A 87 1.33 -6.11 -8.38
CA ASP A 87 1.82 -5.86 -9.72
C ASP A 87 2.93 -4.79 -9.73
N PRO A 88 3.98 -4.98 -10.54
CA PRO A 88 5.03 -3.99 -10.76
C PRO A 88 4.54 -2.75 -11.51
#